data_AF-A0A933TJH6-F1
#
_entry.id   AF-A0A933TJH6-F1
#
_cell.length_a   1.000
_cell.length_b   1.000
_cell.length_c   1.000
_cell.angle_alpha   90.00
_cell.angle_beta   90.00
_cell.angle_gamma   90.00
#
_symmetry.space_group_name_H-M   'P 1'
#
loop_
_entity.id
_entity.type
_entity.pdbx_description
1 polymer ?
#
loop_
_entity_poly.entity_id
_entity_poly.type
_entity_poly.pdbx_seq_one_letter_code
_entity_poly.pdbx_strand_id
1 'polypeptide(L)'
;MKFWVYINGEVPGCFAPADLAKLEGFSGTTLVCPAEGEVLEKNWRRAGEFPEIMPVLRDLASRQKPSRPPEVPAPMDVDKVLDSASHRLFGHVSQLMKELEHHREEKALILSLQRQVMDLKDQLQGERDRAGTMEAQLQRFAELEDAQRKAEERIGSLEAALAGKERAASDLRISLEKTRNELDAAKRSLGETANDLSIRNRLVQKLSHDLTEKEVSLTKALALLRRLEEDLSTLRPDVVAGHREQIRALSAPKAEPEAKPVLPEVQVRSADAPQGGVTPAHPEPKTERAAYTTDEPPKLPGVIVPPHPDQPAAHNALVDFLKKVINKPEV
;
A
#
# COMPACT_ATOMS: atom_id res chain seq x y z
N MET A 1 56.38 1.84 -39.85
CA MET A 1 54.92 1.60 -39.74
C MET A 1 54.59 0.24 -40.38
N LYS A 2 53.51 -0.45 -39.97
CA LYS A 2 53.03 -1.68 -40.65
C LYS A 2 51.78 -1.37 -41.48
N PHE A 3 51.56 -2.12 -42.54
CA PHE A 3 50.50 -1.90 -43.51
C PHE A 3 49.71 -3.19 -43.79
N TRP A 4 48.39 -3.09 -43.77
CA TRP A 4 47.48 -4.11 -44.29
C TRP A 4 47.33 -3.94 -45.79
N VAL A 5 47.38 -5.04 -46.54
CA VAL A 5 47.36 -5.01 -48.02
C VAL A 5 46.14 -5.77 -48.51
N TYR A 6 45.48 -5.29 -49.55
CA TYR A 6 44.37 -5.97 -50.22
C TYR A 6 44.80 -6.40 -51.63
N ILE A 7 44.96 -7.71 -51.84
CA ILE A 7 45.38 -8.32 -53.12
C ILE A 7 44.44 -9.50 -53.40
N ASN A 8 43.96 -9.62 -54.65
CA ASN A 8 43.15 -10.74 -55.12
C ASN A 8 41.90 -11.07 -54.27
N GLY A 9 41.29 -10.07 -53.63
CA GLY A 9 40.06 -10.26 -52.84
C GLY A 9 40.28 -10.57 -51.36
N GLU A 10 41.54 -10.76 -50.92
CA GLU A 10 41.89 -11.13 -49.55
C GLU A 10 42.83 -10.10 -48.90
N VAL A 11 42.84 -10.10 -47.56
CA VAL A 11 43.76 -9.30 -46.74
C VAL A 11 44.76 -10.27 -46.08
N PRO A 12 45.91 -10.58 -46.72
CA PRO A 12 46.86 -11.60 -46.25
C PRO A 12 47.51 -11.31 -44.90
N GLY A 13 47.41 -10.07 -44.37
CA GLY A 13 47.95 -9.71 -43.06
C GLY A 13 48.58 -8.32 -43.02
N CYS A 14 49.29 -8.02 -41.92
CA CYS A 14 50.04 -6.79 -41.75
C CYS A 14 51.53 -6.99 -42.06
N PHE A 15 52.08 -6.17 -42.96
CA PHE A 15 53.46 -6.29 -43.44
C PHE A 15 54.25 -5.01 -43.17
N ALA A 16 55.57 -5.14 -42.97
CA ALA A 16 56.47 -4.00 -42.97
C ALA A 16 56.73 -3.53 -44.42
N PRO A 17 57.07 -2.26 -44.67
CA PRO A 17 57.27 -1.72 -46.02
C PRO A 17 58.25 -2.53 -46.87
N ALA A 18 59.35 -3.00 -46.27
CA ALA A 18 60.35 -3.82 -46.94
C ALA A 18 59.83 -5.21 -47.40
N ASP A 19 58.81 -5.74 -46.71
CA ASP A 19 58.22 -7.05 -47.04
C ASP A 19 57.12 -6.96 -48.09
N LEU A 20 56.58 -5.76 -48.35
CA LEU A 20 55.58 -5.53 -49.40
C LEU A 20 56.10 -5.86 -50.80
N ALA A 21 57.41 -5.67 -51.05
CA ALA A 21 58.04 -6.03 -52.32
C ALA A 21 58.09 -7.54 -52.60
N LYS A 22 57.92 -8.37 -51.57
CA LYS A 22 57.95 -9.83 -51.72
C LYS A 22 56.58 -10.41 -52.11
N LEU A 23 55.51 -9.60 -52.01
CA LEU A 23 54.16 -10.03 -52.34
C LEU A 23 53.96 -10.04 -53.87
N GLU A 24 53.56 -11.19 -54.40
CA GLU A 24 53.22 -11.34 -55.82
C GLU A 24 51.98 -10.50 -56.16
N GLY A 25 52.07 -9.67 -57.21
CA GLY A 25 51.00 -8.77 -57.63
C GLY A 25 50.93 -7.43 -56.87
N PHE A 26 51.82 -7.20 -55.89
CA PHE A 26 51.92 -5.89 -55.26
C PHE A 26 52.41 -4.84 -56.26
N SER A 27 51.62 -3.78 -56.40
CA SER A 27 51.83 -2.72 -57.39
C SER A 27 51.37 -1.37 -56.84
N GLY A 28 51.73 -0.28 -57.52
CA GLY A 28 51.36 1.08 -57.08
C GLY A 28 49.85 1.33 -56.97
N THR A 29 49.04 0.48 -57.60
CA THR A 29 47.56 0.52 -57.56
C THR A 29 46.94 -0.38 -56.48
N THR A 30 47.76 -1.16 -55.76
CA THR A 30 47.27 -2.04 -54.69
C THR A 30 46.74 -1.21 -53.53
N LEU A 31 45.63 -1.63 -52.91
CA LEU A 31 45.03 -0.93 -51.78
C LEU A 31 45.72 -1.33 -50.48
N VAL A 32 46.08 -0.32 -49.69
CA VAL A 32 46.86 -0.47 -48.47
C VAL A 32 46.25 0.41 -47.36
N CYS A 33 46.25 -0.08 -46.13
CA CYS A 33 45.80 0.63 -44.94
C CYS A 33 46.88 0.59 -43.84
N PRO A 34 47.20 1.72 -43.17
CA PRO A 34 48.08 1.70 -42.00
C PRO A 34 47.50 0.83 -40.88
N ALA A 35 48.34 0.07 -40.18
CA ALA A 35 47.93 -0.84 -39.10
C ALA A 35 47.74 -0.14 -37.73
N GLU A 36 47.85 1.19 -37.68
CA GLU A 36 47.56 2.00 -36.49
C GLU A 36 46.06 2.35 -36.50
N GLY A 37 45.22 1.43 -36.00
CA GLY A 37 43.76 1.57 -35.94
C GLY A 37 43.04 0.23 -36.17
N GLU A 38 41.83 0.08 -35.63
CA GLU A 38 40.98 -1.09 -35.92
C GLU A 38 40.64 -1.14 -37.42
N VAL A 39 40.71 -2.35 -38.00
CA VAL A 39 40.49 -2.64 -39.45
C VAL A 39 39.15 -2.10 -40.00
N LEU A 40 38.24 -1.71 -39.12
CA LEU A 40 36.92 -1.13 -39.42
C LEU A 40 36.98 0.34 -39.88
N GLU A 41 38.03 1.10 -39.55
CA GLU A 41 38.21 2.45 -40.06
C GLU A 41 38.82 2.39 -41.46
N LYS A 42 37.93 2.26 -42.46
CA LYS A 42 38.20 2.06 -43.90
C LYS A 42 39.02 3.18 -44.57
N ASN A 43 40.29 3.34 -44.21
CA ASN A 43 41.24 4.25 -44.86
C ASN A 43 42.09 3.53 -45.93
N TRP A 44 41.44 2.71 -46.76
CA TRP A 44 42.09 2.02 -47.87
C TRP A 44 42.49 3.03 -48.95
N ARG A 45 43.80 3.21 -49.15
CA ARG A 45 44.36 4.12 -50.15
C ARG A 45 45.33 3.37 -51.04
N ARG A 46 45.66 3.94 -52.21
CA ARG A 46 46.61 3.30 -53.12
C ARG A 46 48.01 3.30 -52.51
N ALA A 47 48.74 2.21 -52.70
CA ALA A 47 50.11 2.05 -52.21
C ALA A 47 51.03 3.22 -52.60
N GLY A 48 50.82 3.81 -53.78
CA GLY A 48 51.59 4.96 -54.28
C GLY A 48 51.32 6.29 -53.57
N GLU A 49 50.30 6.40 -52.71
CA GLU A 49 50.00 7.61 -51.94
C GLU A 49 50.81 7.71 -50.64
N PHE A 50 51.44 6.61 -50.21
CA PHE A 50 52.22 6.57 -48.98
C PHE A 50 53.72 6.78 -49.26
N PRO A 51 54.34 7.84 -48.71
CA PRO A 51 55.76 8.14 -48.97
C PRO A 51 56.70 7.03 -48.48
N GLU A 52 56.28 6.24 -47.48
CA GLU A 52 57.05 5.12 -46.92
C GLU A 52 57.12 3.89 -47.85
N ILE A 53 56.14 3.75 -48.77
CA ILE A 53 56.00 2.59 -49.69
C ILE A 53 56.58 2.91 -51.08
N MET A 54 56.60 4.19 -51.45
CA MET A 54 57.16 4.69 -52.71
C MET A 54 58.59 4.21 -53.05
N PRO A 55 59.57 4.11 -52.13
CA PRO A 55 60.89 3.57 -52.47
C PRO A 55 60.82 2.11 -52.93
N VAL A 56 59.96 1.31 -52.31
CA VAL A 56 59.76 -0.12 -52.62
C VAL A 56 59.12 -0.32 -54.00
N LEU A 57 58.17 0.55 -54.36
CA LEU A 57 57.52 0.53 -55.68
C LEU A 57 58.48 0.91 -56.82
N ARG A 58 59.43 1.82 -56.59
CA ARG A 58 60.46 2.16 -57.58
C ARG A 58 61.41 0.98 -57.83
N ASP A 59 61.79 0.28 -56.77
CA ASP A 59 62.66 -0.89 -56.88
C ASP A 59 61.99 -2.03 -57.67
N LEU A 60 60.68 -2.26 -57.46
CA LEU A 60 59.91 -3.25 -58.23
C LEU A 60 59.78 -2.88 -59.72
N ALA A 61 59.51 -1.61 -60.02
CA ALA A 61 59.39 -1.14 -61.41
C ALA A 61 60.71 -1.28 -62.19
N SER A 62 61.86 -1.17 -61.51
CA SER A 62 63.18 -1.38 -62.13
C SER A 62 63.45 -2.84 -62.52
N ARG A 63 62.79 -3.81 -61.87
CA ARG A 63 62.93 -5.25 -62.12
C ARG A 63 62.02 -5.76 -63.25
N GLN A 64 60.90 -5.10 -63.50
CA GLN A 64 59.94 -5.47 -64.56
C GLN A 64 60.30 -4.80 -65.90
N LYS A 65 61.36 -5.28 -66.56
CA LYS A 65 61.64 -4.96 -67.97
C LYS A 65 61.42 -6.22 -68.82
N PRO A 66 60.43 -6.26 -69.73
CA PRO A 66 60.11 -7.48 -70.47
C PRO A 66 61.18 -7.81 -71.53
N SER A 67 61.57 -9.09 -71.58
CA SER A 67 62.43 -9.68 -72.60
C SER A 67 61.62 -10.02 -73.87
N ARG A 68 62.18 -9.61 -75.01
CA ARG A 68 62.02 -10.00 -76.43
C ARG A 68 60.83 -10.91 -76.86
N PRO A 69 60.06 -10.55 -77.91
CA PRO A 69 59.02 -11.41 -78.48
C PRO A 69 59.58 -12.60 -79.29
N PRO A 70 58.86 -13.74 -79.34
CA PRO A 70 59.29 -14.95 -80.05
C PRO A 70 59.12 -14.85 -81.58
N GLU A 71 60.02 -15.53 -82.30
CA GLU A 71 60.02 -15.67 -83.76
C GLU A 71 58.81 -16.45 -84.31
N VAL A 72 58.42 -16.08 -85.52
CA VAL A 72 57.26 -16.52 -86.30
C VAL A 72 57.43 -17.95 -86.85
N PRO A 73 56.41 -18.83 -86.86
CA PRO A 73 56.50 -20.16 -87.48
C PRO A 73 56.14 -20.16 -88.98
N ALA A 74 56.64 -21.20 -89.68
CA ALA A 74 56.61 -21.46 -91.12
C ALA A 74 55.19 -21.80 -91.69
N PRO A 75 55.01 -21.97 -93.02
CA PRO A 75 53.71 -21.87 -93.69
C PRO A 75 52.75 -23.00 -93.28
N MET A 76 51.56 -22.58 -92.85
CA MET A 76 50.52 -23.48 -92.34
C MET A 76 49.79 -24.22 -93.47
N ASP A 77 49.62 -25.52 -93.25
CA ASP A 77 48.83 -26.47 -94.04
C ASP A 77 47.33 -26.14 -93.91
N VAL A 78 46.65 -25.77 -95.01
CA VAL A 78 45.30 -25.17 -94.99
C VAL A 78 44.25 -26.11 -94.40
N ASP A 79 44.37 -27.42 -94.63
CA ASP A 79 43.47 -28.41 -94.03
C ASP A 79 43.67 -28.51 -92.52
N LYS A 80 44.91 -28.41 -92.04
CA LYS A 80 45.19 -28.31 -90.59
C LYS A 80 44.74 -26.98 -90.00
N VAL A 81 44.73 -25.90 -90.78
CA VAL A 81 44.15 -24.61 -90.39
C VAL A 81 42.63 -24.73 -90.28
N LEU A 82 41.97 -25.38 -91.23
CA LEU A 82 40.52 -25.62 -91.23
C LEU A 82 40.10 -26.56 -90.10
N ASP A 83 40.84 -27.64 -89.87
CA ASP A 83 40.59 -28.56 -88.76
C ASP A 83 40.87 -27.92 -87.41
N SER A 84 41.95 -27.14 -87.28
CA SER A 84 42.20 -26.41 -86.03
C SER A 84 41.19 -25.29 -85.82
N ALA A 85 40.71 -24.62 -86.87
CA ALA A 85 39.65 -23.63 -86.79
C ALA A 85 38.31 -24.28 -86.42
N SER A 86 37.97 -25.44 -86.99
CA SER A 86 36.76 -26.19 -86.67
C SER A 86 36.81 -26.71 -85.23
N HIS A 87 37.92 -27.30 -84.79
CA HIS A 87 38.11 -27.73 -83.39
C HIS A 87 38.05 -26.55 -82.42
N ARG A 88 38.60 -25.38 -82.77
CA ARG A 88 38.47 -24.16 -81.96
C ARG A 88 37.03 -23.67 -81.90
N LEU A 89 36.31 -23.67 -83.02
CA LEU A 89 34.89 -23.29 -83.06
C LEU A 89 34.03 -24.25 -82.24
N PHE A 90 34.21 -25.56 -82.38
CA PHE A 90 33.49 -26.55 -81.57
C PHE A 90 33.88 -26.48 -80.09
N GLY A 91 35.15 -26.19 -79.78
CA GLY A 91 35.60 -25.91 -78.43
C GLY A 91 34.91 -24.68 -77.83
N HIS A 92 34.83 -23.58 -78.58
CA HIS A 92 34.14 -22.36 -78.17
C HIS A 92 32.63 -22.57 -78.00
N VAL A 93 31.99 -23.33 -78.88
CA VAL A 93 30.55 -23.66 -78.75
C VAL A 93 30.31 -24.56 -77.53
N SER A 94 31.16 -25.56 -77.29
CA SER A 94 31.12 -26.39 -76.08
C SER A 94 31.31 -25.55 -74.81
N GLN A 95 32.22 -24.58 -74.84
CA GLN A 95 32.44 -23.65 -73.75
C GLN A 95 31.23 -22.72 -73.52
N LEU A 96 30.65 -22.15 -74.59
CA LEU A 96 29.42 -21.36 -74.52
C LEU A 96 28.25 -22.18 -73.96
N MET A 97 28.12 -23.46 -74.31
CA MET A 97 27.10 -24.33 -73.75
C MET A 97 27.30 -24.54 -72.24
N LYS A 98 28.54 -24.77 -71.80
CA LYS A 98 28.87 -24.89 -70.37
C LYS A 98 28.61 -23.58 -69.61
N GLU A 99 28.94 -22.43 -70.21
CA GLU A 99 28.65 -21.12 -69.64
C GLU A 99 27.14 -20.87 -69.54
N LEU A 100 26.35 -21.27 -70.55
CA LEU A 100 24.89 -21.17 -70.50
C LEU A 100 24.27 -22.09 -69.44
N GLU A 101 24.82 -23.29 -69.25
CA GLU A 101 24.38 -24.23 -68.20
C GLU A 101 24.73 -23.68 -66.82
N HIS A 102 25.95 -23.17 -66.65
CA HIS A 102 26.37 -22.49 -65.42
C HIS A 102 25.47 -21.30 -65.09
N HIS A 103 25.15 -20.45 -66.08
CA HIS A 103 24.21 -19.35 -65.88
C HIS A 103 22.78 -19.79 -65.52
N ARG A 104 22.35 -20.99 -65.93
CA ARG A 104 21.06 -21.56 -65.50
C ARG A 104 21.13 -22.02 -64.06
N GLU A 105 22.21 -22.67 -63.65
CA GLU A 105 22.45 -23.09 -62.27
C GLU A 105 22.55 -21.89 -61.33
N GLU A 106 23.30 -20.85 -61.71
CA GLU A 106 23.39 -19.58 -60.96
C GLU A 106 22.01 -18.95 -60.77
N LYS A 107 21.19 -18.89 -61.83
CA LYS A 107 19.81 -18.37 -61.71
C LYS A 107 18.97 -19.21 -60.76
N ALA A 108 19.07 -20.54 -60.82
CA ALA A 108 18.36 -21.43 -59.91
C ALA A 108 18.81 -21.23 -58.46
N LEU A 109 20.11 -21.06 -58.23
CA LEU A 109 20.68 -20.76 -56.91
C LEU A 109 20.20 -19.40 -56.39
N ILE A 110 20.23 -18.36 -57.22
CA ILE A 110 19.74 -17.02 -56.86
C ILE A 110 18.27 -17.08 -56.45
N LEU A 111 17.43 -17.80 -57.20
CA LEU A 111 16.02 -17.97 -56.85
C LEU A 111 15.83 -18.75 -55.54
N SER A 112 16.65 -19.77 -55.29
CA SER A 112 16.65 -20.52 -54.04
C SER A 112 17.04 -19.63 -52.85
N LEU A 113 18.12 -18.86 -52.97
CA LEU A 113 18.58 -17.90 -51.97
C LEU A 113 17.53 -16.81 -51.72
N GLN A 114 16.88 -16.30 -52.77
CA GLN A 114 15.79 -15.32 -52.62
C GLN A 114 14.63 -15.88 -51.79
N ARG A 115 14.25 -17.15 -52.01
CA ARG A 115 13.23 -17.82 -51.18
C ARG A 115 13.69 -17.95 -49.73
N GLN A 116 14.93 -18.40 -49.49
CA GLN A 116 15.48 -18.49 -48.13
C GLN A 116 15.52 -17.12 -47.43
N VAL A 117 15.89 -16.05 -48.13
CA VAL A 117 15.88 -14.69 -47.58
C VAL A 117 14.47 -14.24 -47.23
N MET A 118 13.46 -14.58 -48.05
CA MET A 118 12.06 -14.31 -47.73
C MET A 118 11.60 -15.10 -46.51
N ASP A 119 11.89 -16.39 -46.45
CA ASP A 119 11.51 -17.24 -45.30
C ASP A 119 12.14 -16.74 -43.99
N LEU A 120 13.42 -16.34 -44.02
CA LEU A 120 14.10 -15.76 -42.88
C LEU A 120 13.51 -14.40 -42.49
N LYS A 121 13.11 -13.57 -43.46
CA LYS A 121 12.44 -12.30 -43.20
C LYS A 121 11.09 -12.51 -42.51
N ASP A 122 10.31 -13.49 -42.96
CA ASP A 122 9.00 -13.82 -42.37
C ASP A 122 9.16 -14.41 -40.96
N GLN A 123 10.17 -15.26 -40.74
CA GLN A 123 10.52 -15.75 -39.40
C GLN A 123 10.92 -14.61 -38.47
N LEU A 124 11.76 -13.69 -38.93
CA LEU A 124 12.22 -12.54 -38.14
C LEU A 124 11.05 -11.60 -37.81
N GLN A 125 10.13 -11.38 -38.76
CA GLN A 125 8.90 -10.64 -38.49
C GLN A 125 8.03 -11.34 -37.44
N GLY A 126 7.87 -12.66 -37.55
CA GLY A 126 7.14 -13.45 -36.55
C GLY A 126 7.75 -13.38 -35.15
N GLU A 127 9.08 -13.41 -35.04
CA GLU A 127 9.78 -13.21 -33.76
C GLU A 127 9.61 -11.79 -33.21
N ARG A 128 9.60 -10.76 -34.06
CA ARG A 128 9.31 -9.38 -33.62
C ARG A 128 7.88 -9.24 -33.10
N ASP A 129 6.91 -9.84 -33.78
CA ASP A 129 5.51 -9.80 -33.33
C ASP A 129 5.36 -10.54 -31.99
N ARG A 130 6.01 -11.71 -31.83
CA ARG A 130 6.07 -12.44 -30.56
C ARG A 130 6.72 -11.60 -29.46
N ALA A 131 7.86 -10.97 -29.74
CA ALA A 131 8.53 -10.08 -28.79
C ALA A 131 7.61 -8.93 -28.37
N GLY A 132 6.91 -8.28 -29.31
CA GLY A 132 5.93 -7.24 -29.01
C GLY A 132 4.78 -7.72 -28.12
N THR A 133 4.27 -8.95 -28.33
CA THR A 133 3.26 -9.52 -27.43
C THR A 133 3.79 -9.79 -26.02
N MET A 134 5.04 -10.26 -25.89
CA MET A 134 5.68 -10.48 -24.60
C MET A 134 5.94 -9.16 -23.87
N GLU A 135 6.35 -8.11 -24.57
CA GLU A 135 6.52 -6.76 -24.02
C GLU A 135 5.18 -6.20 -23.49
N ALA A 136 4.09 -6.36 -24.24
CA ALA A 136 2.75 -5.97 -23.78
C ALA A 136 2.30 -6.77 -22.53
N GLN A 137 2.62 -8.07 -22.48
CA GLN A 137 2.34 -8.90 -21.30
C GLN A 137 3.17 -8.46 -20.09
N LEU A 138 4.44 -8.12 -20.27
CA LEU A 138 5.30 -7.61 -19.20
C LEU A 138 4.76 -6.32 -18.58
N GLN A 139 4.25 -5.40 -19.39
CA GLN A 139 3.57 -4.20 -18.89
C GLN A 139 2.36 -4.56 -18.03
N ARG A 140 1.53 -5.51 -18.49
CA ARG A 140 0.38 -6.00 -17.71
C ARG A 140 0.79 -6.66 -16.40
N PHE A 141 1.90 -7.38 -16.36
CA PHE A 141 2.43 -7.94 -15.11
C PHE A 141 2.80 -6.85 -14.09
N ALA A 142 3.46 -5.78 -14.53
CA ALA A 142 3.78 -4.65 -13.65
C ALA A 142 2.52 -4.00 -13.05
N GLU A 143 1.46 -3.81 -13.85
CA GLU A 143 0.17 -3.29 -13.37
C GLU A 143 -0.48 -4.23 -12.34
N LEU A 144 -0.40 -5.54 -12.56
CA LEU A 144 -0.92 -6.54 -11.63
C LEU A 144 -0.13 -6.57 -10.32
N GLU A 145 1.20 -6.44 -10.37
CA GLU A 145 2.05 -6.34 -9.18
C GLU A 145 1.72 -5.09 -8.35
N ASP A 146 1.53 -3.94 -9.00
CA ASP A 146 1.12 -2.70 -8.31
C ASP A 146 -0.29 -2.81 -7.72
N ALA A 147 -1.22 -3.47 -8.42
CA ALA A 147 -2.55 -3.75 -7.90
C ALA A 147 -2.50 -4.69 -6.69
N GLN A 148 -1.63 -5.70 -6.73
CA GLN A 148 -1.40 -6.62 -5.62
C GLN A 148 -0.83 -5.89 -4.40
N ARG A 149 0.22 -5.06 -4.57
CA ARG A 149 0.79 -4.26 -3.48
C ARG A 149 -0.27 -3.37 -2.81
N LYS A 150 -1.08 -2.68 -3.60
CA LYS A 150 -2.20 -1.86 -3.08
C LYS A 150 -3.25 -2.69 -2.34
N ALA A 151 -3.51 -3.92 -2.78
CA ALA A 151 -4.43 -4.82 -2.10
C ALA A 151 -3.85 -5.29 -0.76
N GLU A 152 -2.57 -5.64 -0.71
CA GLU A 152 -1.85 -6.02 0.52
C GLU A 152 -1.82 -4.87 1.53
N GLU A 153 -1.55 -3.64 1.09
CA GLU A 153 -1.63 -2.44 1.94
C GLU A 153 -3.04 -2.22 2.51
N ARG A 154 -4.08 -2.40 1.68
CA ARG A 154 -5.48 -2.30 2.14
C ARG A 154 -5.81 -3.38 3.16
N ILE A 155 -5.38 -4.62 2.93
CA ILE A 155 -5.56 -5.73 3.87
C ILE A 155 -4.88 -5.38 5.20
N GLY A 156 -3.61 -4.96 5.18
CA GLY A 156 -2.90 -4.55 6.38
C GLY A 156 -3.59 -3.40 7.13
N SER A 157 -4.18 -2.44 6.41
CA SER A 157 -4.96 -1.35 7.01
C SER A 157 -6.25 -1.85 7.68
N LEU A 158 -6.93 -2.82 7.08
CA LEU A 158 -8.15 -3.42 7.60
C LEU A 158 -7.86 -4.32 8.82
N GLU A 159 -6.77 -5.08 8.78
CA GLU A 159 -6.31 -5.88 9.92
C GLU A 159 -5.94 -5.00 11.11
N ALA A 160 -5.21 -3.90 10.88
CA ALA A 160 -4.89 -2.94 11.93
C ALA A 160 -6.17 -2.29 12.53
N ALA A 161 -7.13 -1.93 11.68
CA ALA A 161 -8.42 -1.38 12.12
C ALA A 161 -9.25 -2.41 12.91
N LEU A 162 -9.25 -3.68 12.49
CA LEU A 162 -9.92 -4.77 13.18
C LEU A 162 -9.29 -5.01 14.56
N ALA A 163 -7.96 -5.11 14.62
CA ALA A 163 -7.24 -5.22 15.89
C ALA A 163 -7.51 -4.03 16.82
N GLY A 164 -7.62 -2.82 16.27
CA GLY A 164 -8.03 -1.63 17.02
C GLY A 164 -9.44 -1.74 17.59
N LYS A 165 -10.40 -2.22 16.80
CA LYS A 165 -11.79 -2.45 17.26
C LYS A 165 -11.89 -3.56 18.30
N GLU A 166 -11.11 -4.63 18.17
CA GLU A 166 -11.07 -5.72 19.15
C GLU A 166 -10.56 -5.24 20.50
N ARG A 167 -9.49 -4.42 20.52
CA ARG A 167 -9.00 -3.77 21.75
C ARG A 167 -10.04 -2.84 22.36
N ALA A 168 -10.68 -2.00 21.55
CA ALA A 168 -11.74 -1.13 22.05
C ALA A 168 -12.92 -1.93 22.63
N ALA A 169 -13.28 -3.06 22.02
CA ALA A 169 -14.31 -3.95 22.54
C ALA A 169 -13.89 -4.62 23.86
N SER A 170 -12.63 -5.05 24.01
CA SER A 170 -12.14 -5.57 25.29
C SER A 170 -12.14 -4.52 26.39
N ASP A 171 -11.73 -3.29 26.08
CA ASP A 171 -11.73 -2.18 27.04
C ASP A 171 -13.15 -1.82 27.48
N LEU A 172 -14.11 -1.79 26.54
CA LEU A 172 -15.51 -1.59 26.83
C LEU A 172 -16.07 -2.70 27.74
N ARG A 173 -15.73 -3.97 27.49
CA ARG A 173 -16.13 -5.08 28.37
C ARG A 173 -15.61 -4.91 29.80
N ILE A 174 -14.33 -4.56 29.96
CA ILE A 174 -13.73 -4.29 31.27
C ILE A 174 -14.44 -3.11 31.96
N SER A 175 -14.74 -2.04 31.22
CA SER A 175 -15.46 -0.88 31.77
C SER A 175 -16.89 -1.23 32.20
N LEU A 176 -17.57 -2.10 31.45
CA LEU A 176 -18.91 -2.57 31.76
C LEU A 176 -18.88 -3.43 33.03
N GLU A 177 -17.90 -4.33 33.18
CA GLU A 177 -17.73 -5.11 34.41
C GLU A 177 -17.46 -4.22 35.63
N LYS A 178 -16.64 -3.17 35.49
CA LYS A 178 -16.40 -2.20 36.56
C LYS A 178 -17.68 -1.48 36.98
N THR A 179 -18.41 -0.91 36.02
CA THR A 179 -19.66 -0.19 36.29
C THR A 179 -20.75 -1.11 36.86
N ARG A 180 -20.79 -2.39 36.43
CA ARG A 180 -21.66 -3.41 37.02
C ARG A 180 -21.30 -3.67 38.49
N ASN A 181 -20.01 -3.85 38.81
CA ASN A 181 -19.57 -4.06 40.18
C ASN A 181 -19.87 -2.85 41.08
N GLU A 182 -19.68 -1.64 40.57
CA GLU A 182 -20.05 -0.39 41.25
C GLU A 182 -21.55 -0.29 41.50
N LEU A 183 -22.38 -0.64 40.51
CA LEU A 183 -23.84 -0.69 40.66
C LEU A 183 -24.26 -1.71 41.73
N ASP A 184 -23.65 -2.89 41.74
CA ASP A 184 -23.94 -3.93 42.74
C ASP A 184 -23.49 -3.49 44.14
N ALA A 185 -22.38 -2.76 44.27
CA ALA A 185 -21.94 -2.15 45.53
C ALA A 185 -22.94 -1.07 46.01
N ALA A 186 -23.37 -0.19 45.12
CA ALA A 186 -24.36 0.85 45.41
C ALA A 186 -25.73 0.26 45.80
N LYS A 187 -26.14 -0.86 45.19
CA LYS A 187 -27.37 -1.58 45.58
C LYS A 187 -27.26 -2.16 46.99
N ARG A 188 -26.10 -2.73 47.36
CA ARG A 188 -25.87 -3.24 48.72
C ARG A 188 -25.94 -2.12 49.75
N SER A 189 -25.25 -1.00 49.52
CA SER A 189 -25.29 0.15 50.43
C SER A 189 -26.68 0.77 50.52
N LEU A 190 -27.42 0.85 49.41
CA LEU A 190 -28.82 1.28 49.43
C LEU A 190 -29.68 0.32 50.28
N GLY A 191 -29.49 -0.99 50.15
CA GLY A 191 -30.17 -1.99 50.96
C GLY A 191 -29.87 -1.84 52.47
N GLU A 192 -28.62 -1.60 52.83
CA GLU A 192 -28.19 -1.32 54.21
C GLU A 192 -28.86 -0.05 54.75
N THR A 193 -28.80 1.06 54.02
CA THR A 193 -29.45 2.32 54.44
C THR A 193 -30.97 2.19 54.57
N ALA A 194 -31.63 1.43 53.69
CA ALA A 194 -33.06 1.15 53.78
C ALA A 194 -33.40 0.31 55.03
N ASN A 195 -32.57 -0.68 55.36
CA ASN A 195 -32.71 -1.47 56.58
C ASN A 195 -32.50 -0.61 57.84
N ASP A 196 -31.49 0.26 57.85
CA ASP A 196 -31.23 1.19 58.95
C ASP A 196 -32.40 2.15 59.17
N LEU A 197 -32.96 2.70 58.09
CA LEU A 197 -34.15 3.55 58.17
C LEU A 197 -35.35 2.78 58.71
N SER A 198 -35.54 1.53 58.31
CA SER A 198 -36.60 0.66 58.84
C SER A 198 -36.44 0.42 60.34
N ILE A 199 -35.21 0.14 60.81
CA ILE A 199 -34.90 -0.02 62.23
C ILE A 199 -35.16 1.27 63.01
N ARG A 200 -34.68 2.41 62.50
CA ARG A 200 -34.91 3.74 63.10
C ARG A 200 -36.40 4.06 63.18
N ASN A 201 -37.17 3.79 62.13
CA ASN A 201 -38.60 4.04 62.12
C ASN A 201 -39.34 3.18 63.15
N ARG A 202 -38.99 1.88 63.27
CA ARG A 202 -39.52 1.02 64.35
C ARG A 202 -39.16 1.53 65.75
N LEU A 203 -37.94 2.04 65.94
CA LEU A 203 -37.51 2.60 67.21
C LEU A 203 -38.26 3.90 67.53
N VAL A 204 -38.45 4.78 66.55
CA VAL A 204 -39.29 5.99 66.68
C VAL A 204 -40.72 5.61 67.06
N GLN A 205 -41.31 4.59 66.42
CA GLN A 205 -42.64 4.11 66.78
C GLN A 205 -42.72 3.62 68.24
N LYS A 206 -41.73 2.82 68.69
CA LYS A 206 -41.65 2.36 70.09
C LYS A 206 -41.53 3.53 71.06
N LEU A 207 -40.60 4.45 70.81
CA LEU A 207 -40.41 5.63 71.65
C LEU A 207 -41.65 6.52 71.67
N SER A 208 -42.34 6.68 70.53
CA SER A 208 -43.60 7.43 70.47
C SER A 208 -44.70 6.77 71.31
N HIS A 209 -44.77 5.44 71.30
CA HIS A 209 -45.72 4.70 72.12
C HIS A 209 -45.42 4.85 73.61
N ASP A 210 -44.17 4.61 74.02
CA ASP A 210 -43.73 4.76 75.41
C ASP A 210 -43.97 6.21 75.91
N LEU A 211 -43.71 7.21 75.07
CA LEU A 211 -43.99 8.61 75.39
C LEU A 211 -45.49 8.82 75.66
N THR A 212 -46.38 8.33 74.78
CA THR A 212 -47.83 8.45 74.97
C THR A 212 -48.31 7.71 76.23
N GLU A 213 -47.75 6.55 76.56
CA GLU A 213 -48.08 5.84 77.81
C GLU A 213 -47.65 6.64 79.05
N LYS A 214 -46.46 7.26 79.01
CA LYS A 214 -45.98 8.13 80.08
C LYS A 214 -46.82 9.39 80.20
N GLU A 215 -47.24 10.00 79.10
CA GLU A 215 -48.18 11.13 79.09
C GLU A 215 -49.52 10.74 79.73
N VAL A 216 -50.07 9.56 79.40
CA VAL A 216 -51.30 9.04 80.03
C VAL A 216 -51.09 8.74 81.52
N SER A 217 -49.94 8.19 81.91
CA SER A 217 -49.61 7.96 83.32
C SER A 217 -49.47 9.28 84.10
N LEU A 218 -48.82 10.27 83.51
CA LEU A 218 -48.64 11.59 84.10
C LEU A 218 -49.99 12.32 84.27
N THR A 219 -50.84 12.30 83.24
CA THR A 219 -52.21 12.86 83.35
C THR A 219 -53.05 12.18 84.43
N LYS A 220 -52.95 10.84 84.59
CA LYS A 220 -53.57 10.11 85.71
C LYS A 220 -53.02 10.54 87.07
N ALA A 221 -51.69 10.67 87.20
CA ALA A 221 -51.06 11.12 88.44
C ALA A 221 -51.46 12.56 88.80
N LEU A 222 -51.53 13.47 87.82
CA LEU A 222 -52.02 14.84 88.02
C LEU A 222 -53.51 14.86 88.42
N ALA A 223 -54.34 13.99 87.86
CA ALA A 223 -55.74 13.88 88.26
C ALA A 223 -55.90 13.37 89.71
N LEU A 224 -55.09 12.38 90.12
CA LEU A 224 -55.04 11.91 91.51
C LEU A 224 -54.56 13.02 92.45
N LEU A 225 -53.53 13.77 92.08
CA LEU A 225 -53.07 14.92 92.86
C LEU A 225 -54.18 15.97 93.03
N ARG A 226 -54.90 16.34 91.95
CA ARG A 226 -56.04 17.25 92.05
C ARG A 226 -57.12 16.74 93.00
N ARG A 227 -57.45 15.43 92.94
CA ARG A 227 -58.42 14.82 93.86
C ARG A 227 -57.93 14.82 95.31
N LEU A 228 -56.67 14.51 95.55
CA LEU A 228 -56.08 14.59 96.89
C LEU A 228 -56.04 16.02 97.41
N GLU A 229 -55.78 17.01 96.55
CA GLU A 229 -55.90 18.43 96.89
C GLU A 229 -57.34 18.79 97.28
N GLU A 230 -58.34 18.29 96.55
CA GLU A 230 -59.76 18.47 96.86
C GLU A 230 -60.15 17.82 98.20
N ASP A 231 -59.74 16.56 98.43
CA ASP A 231 -59.99 15.81 99.66
C ASP A 231 -59.28 16.46 100.88
N LEU A 232 -58.05 16.96 100.72
CA LEU A 232 -57.36 17.72 101.75
C LEU A 232 -58.04 19.06 102.03
N SER A 233 -58.53 19.74 101.00
CA SER A 233 -59.25 21.01 101.16
C SER A 233 -60.57 20.86 101.91
N THR A 234 -61.21 19.68 101.81
CA THR A 234 -62.42 19.34 102.58
C THR A 234 -62.13 18.91 104.02
N LEU A 235 -61.01 18.20 104.27
CA LEU A 235 -60.61 17.76 105.62
C LEU A 235 -59.92 18.86 106.44
N ARG A 236 -59.28 19.86 105.81
CA ARG A 236 -58.61 20.99 106.45
C ARG A 236 -58.70 22.26 105.58
N PRO A 237 -59.81 23.02 105.63
CA PRO A 237 -59.96 24.23 104.84
C PRO A 237 -58.89 25.31 105.16
N ASP A 238 -58.44 25.40 106.42
CA ASP A 238 -57.49 26.44 106.86
C ASP A 238 -56.01 26.20 106.47
N VAL A 239 -55.60 24.95 106.21
CA VAL A 239 -54.18 24.63 105.89
C VAL A 239 -53.92 24.62 104.39
N VAL A 240 -54.94 24.31 103.58
CA VAL A 240 -54.80 24.18 102.12
C VAL A 240 -54.77 25.54 101.41
N ALA A 241 -55.43 26.57 101.96
CA ALA A 241 -55.33 27.95 101.46
C ALA A 241 -53.88 28.48 101.56
N GLY A 242 -53.20 28.23 102.69
CA GLY A 242 -51.82 28.66 102.91
C GLY A 242 -50.79 27.98 102.00
N HIS A 243 -50.95 26.67 101.72
CA HIS A 243 -50.04 25.96 100.80
C HIS A 243 -50.28 26.29 99.33
N ARG A 244 -51.51 26.62 98.89
CA ARG A 244 -51.76 27.10 97.53
C ARG A 244 -51.08 28.45 97.25
N GLU A 245 -51.06 29.35 98.22
CA GLU A 245 -50.31 30.60 98.10
C GLU A 245 -48.79 30.37 98.06
N GLN A 246 -48.30 29.40 98.82
CA GLN A 246 -46.87 29.04 98.85
C GLN A 246 -46.39 28.36 97.56
N ILE A 247 -47.20 27.49 96.95
CA ILE A 247 -46.90 26.86 95.64
C ILE A 247 -46.98 27.89 94.51
N ARG A 248 -47.92 28.84 94.59
CA ARG A 248 -48.02 29.96 93.62
C ARG A 248 -46.83 30.93 93.75
N ALA A 249 -46.28 31.09 94.95
CA ALA A 249 -45.07 31.85 95.20
C ALA A 249 -43.79 31.12 94.72
N LEU A 250 -43.75 29.78 94.76
CA LEU A 250 -42.62 28.96 94.27
C LEU A 250 -42.67 28.69 92.76
N SER A 251 -43.87 28.73 92.15
CA SER A 251 -44.06 28.57 90.70
C SER A 251 -44.01 29.90 89.93
N ALA A 252 -43.84 31.03 90.63
CA ALA A 252 -43.42 32.26 90.00
C ALA A 252 -41.99 32.07 89.49
N PRO A 253 -41.69 32.44 88.23
CA PRO A 253 -40.39 32.16 87.64
C PRO A 253 -39.29 32.88 88.42
N LYS A 254 -38.52 32.10 89.19
CA LYS A 254 -37.23 32.56 89.73
C LYS A 254 -36.28 32.69 88.55
N ALA A 255 -36.24 33.91 88.01
CA ALA A 255 -35.19 34.32 87.09
C ALA A 255 -33.84 34.17 87.78
N GLU A 256 -33.00 33.30 87.25
CA GLU A 256 -31.56 33.24 87.51
C GLU A 256 -30.89 32.62 86.27
N PRO A 257 -29.59 32.88 86.04
CA PRO A 257 -29.14 33.66 84.90
C PRO A 257 -28.49 32.81 83.79
N GLU A 258 -28.26 33.49 82.67
CA GLU A 258 -27.51 33.13 81.46
C GLU A 258 -26.58 31.90 81.51
N ALA A 259 -26.78 30.99 80.55
CA ALA A 259 -25.70 30.16 80.01
C ALA A 259 -25.51 30.49 78.53
N LYS A 260 -24.40 31.17 78.23
CA LYS A 260 -23.90 31.48 76.88
C LYS A 260 -23.69 30.20 76.06
N PRO A 261 -23.96 30.18 74.75
CA PRO A 261 -23.49 29.12 73.87
C PRO A 261 -21.99 29.29 73.63
N VAL A 262 -21.18 28.34 74.12
CA VAL A 262 -19.78 28.15 73.73
C VAL A 262 -19.78 27.36 72.42
N LEU A 263 -19.52 28.03 71.30
CA LEU A 263 -19.08 27.40 70.05
C LEU A 263 -17.61 26.98 70.21
N PRO A 264 -17.21 25.76 69.82
CA PRO A 264 -15.80 25.44 69.67
C PRO A 264 -15.24 26.12 68.43
N GLU A 265 -14.26 26.98 68.69
CA GLU A 265 -13.31 27.57 67.77
C GLU A 265 -12.40 26.46 67.18
N VAL A 266 -12.52 26.16 65.89
CA VAL A 266 -11.48 25.45 65.13
C VAL A 266 -10.68 26.50 64.37
N GLN A 267 -9.43 26.66 64.78
CA GLN A 267 -8.42 27.47 64.10
C GLN A 267 -8.15 26.91 62.70
N VAL A 268 -8.31 27.75 61.67
CA VAL A 268 -7.60 27.60 60.39
C VAL A 268 -6.75 28.85 60.21
N ARG A 269 -5.43 28.66 60.22
CA ARG A 269 -4.42 29.67 59.94
C ARG A 269 -4.54 30.17 58.49
N SER A 270 -4.42 31.48 58.36
CA SER A 270 -4.36 32.29 57.13
C SER A 270 -3.08 32.09 56.30
N ALA A 271 -3.08 32.77 55.14
CA ALA A 271 -2.00 33.11 54.18
C ALA A 271 -1.99 32.18 52.94
N ASP A 272 -2.04 32.63 51.68
CA ASP A 272 -1.88 33.96 51.07
C ASP A 272 -2.61 34.01 49.70
N ALA A 273 -3.06 35.20 49.31
CA ALA A 273 -3.42 35.56 47.93
C ALA A 273 -2.13 35.92 47.14
N PRO A 274 -2.09 35.96 45.78
CA PRO A 274 -2.81 37.00 45.05
C PRO A 274 -3.24 36.71 43.58
N GLN A 275 -4.27 37.46 43.17
CA GLN A 275 -4.46 38.18 41.89
C GLN A 275 -4.45 37.49 40.50
N GLY A 276 -5.38 37.98 39.67
CA GLY A 276 -5.46 37.85 38.21
C GLY A 276 -6.69 37.03 37.80
N GLY A 277 -7.80 37.56 37.29
CA GLY A 277 -7.93 38.58 36.27
C GLY A 277 -7.95 37.91 34.89
N VAL A 278 -9.07 38.09 34.16
CA VAL A 278 -9.31 37.81 32.72
C VAL A 278 -10.30 36.66 32.45
N THR A 279 -11.56 37.05 32.19
CA THR A 279 -12.48 36.43 31.21
C THR A 279 -11.86 36.55 29.80
N PRO A 280 -12.04 35.61 28.86
CA PRO A 280 -13.33 35.50 28.17
C PRO A 280 -13.71 34.11 27.59
N ALA A 281 -14.95 34.06 27.07
CA ALA A 281 -15.42 33.20 25.98
C ALA A 281 -15.65 31.71 26.25
N HIS A 282 -16.87 31.41 26.72
CA HIS A 282 -17.55 30.14 26.44
C HIS A 282 -18.22 30.24 25.06
N PRO A 283 -17.94 29.34 24.09
CA PRO A 283 -18.87 29.08 23.00
C PRO A 283 -19.90 28.05 23.47
N GLU A 284 -21.17 28.35 23.19
CA GLU A 284 -22.31 27.45 23.30
C GLU A 284 -22.08 26.17 22.49
N PRO A 285 -22.48 24.99 23.01
CA PRO A 285 -22.95 23.91 22.18
C PRO A 285 -24.46 23.78 22.35
N LYS A 286 -25.19 24.11 21.28
CA LYS A 286 -26.61 23.79 21.12
C LYS A 286 -26.81 22.28 21.30
N THR A 287 -27.49 21.92 22.37
CA THR A 287 -28.03 20.58 22.59
C THR A 287 -29.43 20.54 21.97
N GLU A 288 -29.52 20.09 20.72
CA GLU A 288 -30.79 19.60 20.19
C GLU A 288 -31.02 18.19 20.74
N ARG A 289 -31.98 18.08 21.66
CA ARG A 289 -32.54 16.81 22.13
C ARG A 289 -33.29 16.16 20.97
N ALA A 290 -32.77 15.07 20.43
CA ALA A 290 -33.56 14.11 19.66
C ALA A 290 -34.13 13.06 20.62
N ALA A 291 -35.45 12.98 20.65
CA ALA A 291 -36.21 12.00 21.39
C ALA A 291 -35.91 10.58 20.90
N TYR A 292 -35.76 9.66 21.85
CA TYR A 292 -35.83 8.23 21.62
C TYR A 292 -37.28 7.84 21.32
N THR A 293 -37.55 7.31 20.12
CA THR A 293 -38.66 6.38 19.87
C THR A 293 -38.18 5.26 18.96
N THR A 294 -38.67 4.07 19.27
CA THR A 294 -38.36 2.72 18.79
C THR A 294 -38.71 2.43 17.33
N ASP A 295 -38.02 1.40 16.80
CA ASP A 295 -38.36 0.55 15.64
C ASP A 295 -38.40 1.16 14.22
N GLU A 296 -37.23 1.27 13.59
CA GLU A 296 -37.09 1.02 12.14
C GLU A 296 -35.63 0.67 11.79
N PRO A 297 -35.36 -0.38 10.98
CA PRO A 297 -33.99 -0.72 10.59
C PRO A 297 -33.41 0.29 9.60
N PRO A 298 -32.08 0.54 9.60
CA PRO A 298 -31.46 1.52 8.73
C PRO A 298 -31.60 1.12 7.25
N LYS A 299 -32.23 1.98 6.45
CA LYS A 299 -32.21 1.89 4.98
C LYS A 299 -30.80 2.14 4.49
N LEU A 300 -30.19 1.12 3.87
CA LEU A 300 -28.93 1.23 3.16
C LEU A 300 -29.04 2.30 2.07
N PRO A 301 -28.03 3.19 1.90
CA PRO A 301 -27.98 4.07 0.74
C PRO A 301 -27.81 3.21 -0.52
N GLY A 302 -28.88 3.14 -1.32
CA GLY A 302 -28.86 2.57 -2.66
C GLY A 302 -27.96 3.40 -3.56
N VAL A 303 -26.68 3.04 -3.65
CA VAL A 303 -25.80 3.53 -4.70
C VAL A 303 -26.22 2.84 -6.00
N ILE A 304 -27.13 3.46 -6.73
CA ILE A 304 -27.37 3.15 -8.14
C ILE A 304 -26.21 3.77 -8.91
N VAL A 305 -25.15 2.99 -9.12
CA VAL A 305 -24.12 3.30 -10.13
C VAL A 305 -24.75 2.99 -11.50
N PRO A 306 -24.79 3.94 -12.44
CA PRO A 306 -25.26 3.66 -13.80
C PRO A 306 -24.32 2.66 -14.50
N PRO A 307 -24.85 1.68 -15.25
CA PRO A 307 -24.03 0.62 -15.83
C PRO A 307 -23.15 1.14 -16.96
N HIS A 308 -21.84 0.91 -16.82
CA HIS A 308 -20.84 1.07 -17.88
C HIS A 308 -21.09 0.01 -18.97
N PRO A 309 -21.07 0.36 -20.27
CA PRO A 309 -21.61 -0.50 -21.34
C PRO A 309 -20.83 -1.80 -21.68
N ASP A 310 -19.69 -2.10 -21.06
CA ASP A 310 -18.78 -3.16 -21.55
C ASP A 310 -18.58 -4.39 -20.64
N GLN A 311 -19.52 -4.71 -19.74
CA GLN A 311 -19.43 -5.90 -18.88
C GLN A 311 -20.61 -6.90 -18.86
N PRO A 312 -21.28 -7.24 -19.98
CA PRO A 312 -22.45 -8.13 -19.90
C PRO A 312 -22.15 -9.64 -19.89
N ALA A 313 -20.98 -10.13 -20.29
CA ALA A 313 -20.80 -11.59 -20.45
C ALA A 313 -20.45 -12.34 -19.14
N ALA A 314 -19.44 -11.86 -18.41
CA ALA A 314 -18.95 -12.56 -17.22
C ALA A 314 -19.88 -12.42 -16.00
N HIS A 315 -20.52 -11.26 -15.83
CA HIS A 315 -21.44 -11.04 -14.72
C HIS A 315 -22.72 -11.86 -14.87
N ASN A 316 -23.29 -11.91 -16.07
CA ASN A 316 -24.48 -12.72 -16.34
C ASN A 316 -24.19 -14.23 -16.19
N ALA A 317 -23.02 -14.70 -16.64
CA ALA A 317 -22.61 -16.10 -16.44
C ALA A 317 -22.50 -16.48 -14.95
N LEU A 318 -22.00 -15.58 -14.12
CA LEU A 318 -21.85 -15.81 -12.67
C LEU A 318 -23.20 -15.77 -11.95
N VAL A 319 -24.11 -14.87 -12.35
CA VAL A 319 -25.48 -14.82 -11.83
C VAL A 319 -26.28 -16.08 -12.21
N ASP A 320 -26.15 -16.57 -13.44
CA ASP A 320 -26.82 -17.79 -13.88
C ASP A 320 -26.25 -19.04 -13.22
N PHE A 321 -24.95 -19.07 -12.95
CA PHE A 321 -24.34 -20.13 -12.16
C PHE A 321 -24.88 -20.15 -10.72
N LEU A 322 -24.92 -19.00 -10.05
CA LEU A 322 -25.45 -18.90 -8.68
C LEU A 322 -26.92 -19.30 -8.60
N LYS A 323 -27.75 -18.92 -9.59
CA LYS A 323 -29.15 -19.37 -9.66
C LYS A 323 -29.26 -20.89 -9.80
N LYS A 324 -28.39 -21.53 -10.58
CA LYS A 324 -28.37 -23.00 -10.75
C LYS A 324 -27.90 -23.74 -9.50
N VAL A 325 -26.99 -23.14 -8.73
CA VAL A 325 -26.45 -23.75 -7.50
C VAL A 325 -27.43 -23.61 -6.34
N ILE A 326 -28.09 -22.46 -6.20
CA ILE A 326 -28.97 -22.16 -5.07
C ILE A 326 -30.38 -22.78 -5.25
N ASN A 327 -30.87 -22.92 -6.48
CA ASN A 327 -32.20 -23.48 -6.76
C ASN A 327 -32.20 -24.97 -7.11
N LYS A 328 -31.18 -25.75 -6.74
CA LYS A 328 -31.29 -27.21 -6.80
C LYS A 328 -32.02 -27.69 -5.54
N PRO A 329 -33.29 -28.14 -5.62
CA PRO A 329 -33.88 -28.88 -4.53
C PRO A 329 -33.12 -30.19 -4.40
N GLU A 330 -32.69 -30.52 -3.18
CA GLU A 330 -32.13 -31.81 -2.83
C GLU A 330 -33.11 -32.92 -3.27
N VAL A 331 -32.63 -33.81 -4.13
CA VAL A 331 -33.20 -35.14 -4.39
C VAL A 331 -32.26 -36.13 -3.76
#